data_AF-A0A448DU24-F1
#
_entry.id   AF-A0A448DU24-F1
#
_cell.length_a   1.000
_cell.length_b   1.000
_cell.length_c   1.000
_cell.angle_alpha   90.00
_cell.angle_beta   90.00
_cell.angle_gamma   90.00
#
_symmetry.space_group_name_H-M   'P 1'
#
loop_
_entity.id
_entity.type
_entity.pdbx_description
1 polymer ?
#
loop_
_entity_poly.entity_id
_entity_poly.type
_entity_poly.pdbx_seq_one_letter_code
_entity_poly.pdbx_strand_id
1 'polypeptide(L)'
;MSVRCFALLLLFIAMGAQAGAPRTFSEAKKAAWKLYAPQSTEFYCGCKYTGNKVDLKACGYVPRKSAKRASRIEWEHIVPAWQIGHLRQCWQEGGRKNCTRYDPTYQKAEADLHNLVPSIGEVNGDRSNFSYGWLPVQSGQYGSCLTQVDFKAKKVMPRPSIRGMIARTYFYMSKQYGLRLSKQDRQLYEAWDKTYPVQDWERQRNQSVACVMGRGNEFVGPVNLKACG
;
A
#
# COMPACT_ATOMS: atom_id res chain seq x y z
N MET A 1 -4.19 71.45 9.69
CA MET A 1 -3.31 70.60 10.55
C MET A 1 -3.72 69.16 10.35
N SER A 2 -2.80 68.33 9.87
CA SER A 2 -3.06 67.03 9.24
C SER A 2 -3.53 65.94 10.22
N VAL A 3 -4.66 65.30 9.91
CA VAL A 3 -5.10 64.06 10.54
C VAL A 3 -4.36 62.91 9.85
N ARG A 4 -3.42 62.28 10.55
CA ARG A 4 -2.70 61.09 10.06
C ARG A 4 -3.53 59.84 10.37
N CYS A 5 -4.25 59.33 9.37
CA CYS A 5 -4.85 58.00 9.42
C CYS A 5 -3.74 56.94 9.34
N PHE A 6 -3.43 56.29 10.47
CA PHE A 6 -2.61 55.07 10.48
C PHE A 6 -3.47 53.90 9.99
N ALA A 7 -3.25 53.49 8.74
CA ALA A 7 -3.80 52.25 8.21
C ALA A 7 -2.97 51.07 8.75
N LEU A 8 -3.51 50.32 9.71
CA LEU A 8 -2.96 49.05 10.17
C LEU A 8 -3.20 47.98 9.09
N LEU A 9 -2.14 47.63 8.36
CA LEU A 9 -2.14 46.52 7.42
C LEU A 9 -2.16 45.19 8.20
N LEU A 10 -3.32 44.55 8.29
CA LEU A 10 -3.44 43.17 8.77
C LEU A 10 -2.88 42.21 7.72
N LEU A 11 -1.65 41.74 7.91
CA LEU A 11 -1.12 40.60 7.17
C LEU A 11 -1.92 39.34 7.55
N PHE A 12 -2.87 38.95 6.72
CA PHE A 12 -3.43 37.60 6.76
C PHE A 12 -2.34 36.62 6.31
N ILE A 13 -1.63 36.04 7.28
CA ILE A 13 -0.82 34.85 7.03
C ILE A 13 -1.80 33.72 6.74
N ALA A 14 -2.02 33.44 5.45
CA ALA A 14 -2.69 32.23 5.02
C ALA A 14 -1.82 31.04 5.42
N MET A 15 -2.05 30.51 6.62
CA MET A 15 -1.55 29.20 7.00
C MET A 15 -2.27 28.18 6.12
N GLY A 16 -1.63 27.84 4.98
CA GLY A 16 -2.02 26.68 4.20
C GLY A 16 -2.00 25.46 5.13
N ALA A 17 -3.17 24.94 5.46
CA ALA A 17 -3.28 23.71 6.24
C ALA A 17 -2.78 22.56 5.35
N GLN A 18 -1.47 22.27 5.43
CA GLN A 18 -0.92 21.04 4.87
C GLN A 18 -1.65 19.89 5.56
N ALA A 19 -2.55 19.21 4.84
CA ALA A 19 -3.25 18.07 5.40
C ALA A 19 -2.21 17.03 5.82
N GLY A 20 -2.11 16.78 7.12
CA GLY A 20 -1.17 15.80 7.66
C GLY A 20 -1.42 14.39 7.13
N ALA A 21 -0.44 13.51 7.28
CA ALA A 21 -0.55 12.11 6.88
C ALA A 21 -1.83 11.46 7.42
N PRO A 22 -2.49 10.56 6.65
CA PRO A 22 -3.69 9.88 7.10
C PRO A 22 -3.50 9.20 8.46
N ARG A 23 -4.44 9.45 9.38
CA ARG A 23 -4.41 8.92 10.75
C ARG A 23 -5.20 7.62 10.87
N THR A 24 -6.15 7.41 9.96
CA THR A 24 -7.01 6.23 9.95
C THR A 24 -6.98 5.52 8.60
N PHE A 25 -7.30 4.23 8.59
CA PHE A 25 -7.43 3.48 7.34
C PHE A 25 -8.48 4.07 6.39
N SER A 26 -9.54 4.69 6.92
CA SER A 26 -10.56 5.35 6.10
C SER A 26 -9.99 6.59 5.38
N GLU A 27 -9.25 7.44 6.09
CA GLU A 27 -8.53 8.58 5.50
C GLU A 27 -7.50 8.10 4.47
N ALA A 28 -6.75 7.03 4.78
CA ALA A 28 -5.75 6.47 3.88
C ALA A 28 -6.38 5.97 2.57
N LYS A 29 -7.51 5.25 2.63
CA LYS A 29 -8.22 4.82 1.41
C LYS A 29 -8.70 5.99 0.57
N LYS A 30 -9.20 7.07 1.19
CA LYS A 30 -9.61 8.28 0.47
C LYS A 30 -8.43 8.92 -0.27
N ALA A 31 -7.27 9.02 0.39
CA ALA A 31 -6.05 9.53 -0.24
C ALA A 31 -5.55 8.61 -1.36
N ALA A 32 -5.57 7.29 -1.12
CA ALA A 32 -5.10 6.31 -2.06
C ALA A 32 -5.90 6.32 -3.39
N TRP A 33 -7.22 6.52 -3.35
CA TRP A 33 -8.00 6.67 -4.58
C TRP A 33 -7.50 7.80 -5.49
N LYS A 34 -7.11 8.94 -4.91
CA LYS A 34 -6.54 10.07 -5.67
C LYS A 34 -5.15 9.73 -6.20
N LEU A 35 -4.31 9.15 -5.36
CA LEU A 35 -2.92 8.80 -5.71
C LEU A 35 -2.85 7.81 -6.88
N TYR A 36 -3.76 6.85 -6.94
CA TYR A 36 -3.73 5.81 -7.96
C TYR A 36 -4.62 6.09 -9.18
N ALA A 37 -5.42 7.16 -9.18
CA ALA A 37 -6.28 7.51 -10.31
C ALA A 37 -5.52 7.67 -11.65
N PRO A 38 -4.32 8.29 -11.72
CA PRO A 38 -3.62 8.44 -13.00
C PRO A 38 -3.24 7.12 -13.66
N GLN A 39 -2.81 6.12 -12.88
CA GLN A 39 -2.40 4.83 -13.43
C GLN A 39 -3.54 3.83 -13.55
N SER A 40 -4.49 3.87 -12.60
CA SER A 40 -5.67 3.01 -12.50
C SER A 40 -5.40 1.53 -12.87
N THR A 41 -4.30 1.00 -12.34
CA THR A 41 -3.82 -0.36 -12.59
C THR A 41 -3.64 -1.08 -11.27
N GLU A 42 -4.25 -2.24 -11.11
CA GLU A 42 -4.17 -3.00 -9.86
C GLU A 42 -2.90 -3.84 -9.76
N PHE A 43 -2.53 -4.14 -8.51
CA PHE A 43 -1.20 -4.54 -8.12
C PHE A 43 -0.84 -5.97 -8.53
N TYR A 44 -1.74 -6.94 -8.43
CA TYR A 44 -1.35 -8.36 -8.53
C TYR A 44 -1.44 -8.92 -9.94
N CYS A 45 -2.42 -8.50 -10.73
CA CYS A 45 -2.69 -9.03 -12.08
C CYS A 45 -2.50 -8.00 -13.20
N GLY A 46 -2.51 -6.71 -12.89
CA GLY A 46 -2.16 -5.62 -13.82
C GLY A 46 -3.38 -5.13 -14.56
N CYS A 47 -4.57 -5.46 -14.05
CA CYS A 47 -5.83 -5.09 -14.67
C CYS A 47 -6.09 -3.61 -14.49
N LYS A 48 -6.62 -2.98 -15.55
CA LYS A 48 -7.16 -1.63 -15.46
C LYS A 48 -8.46 -1.63 -14.66
N TYR A 49 -8.73 -0.52 -13.98
CA TYR A 49 -9.99 -0.32 -13.27
C TYR A 49 -10.50 1.11 -13.46
N THR A 50 -11.81 1.30 -13.37
CA THR A 50 -12.45 2.63 -13.41
C THR A 50 -13.32 2.79 -12.18
N GLY A 51 -13.02 3.82 -11.37
CA GLY A 51 -13.59 3.93 -10.03
C GLY A 51 -13.30 2.65 -9.25
N ASN A 52 -14.33 1.95 -8.78
CA ASN A 52 -14.17 0.70 -8.06
C ASN A 52 -14.30 -0.56 -8.92
N LYS A 53 -14.48 -0.46 -10.25
CA LYS A 53 -14.75 -1.62 -11.13
C LYS A 53 -13.51 -2.05 -11.88
N VAL A 54 -13.17 -3.33 -11.86
CA VAL A 54 -12.04 -3.91 -12.60
C VAL A 54 -12.48 -4.40 -13.97
N ASP A 55 -11.70 -4.12 -15.01
CA ASP A 55 -11.87 -4.73 -16.34
C ASP A 55 -11.14 -6.07 -16.40
N LEU A 56 -11.82 -7.13 -15.95
CA LEU A 56 -11.27 -8.49 -15.89
C LEU A 56 -10.99 -9.07 -17.29
N LYS A 57 -11.83 -8.74 -18.28
CA LYS A 57 -11.71 -9.29 -19.63
C LYS A 57 -10.47 -8.74 -20.32
N ALA A 58 -10.22 -7.44 -20.21
CA ALA A 58 -9.08 -6.79 -20.87
C ALA A 58 -7.72 -7.33 -20.43
N CYS A 59 -7.59 -7.76 -19.17
CA CYS A 59 -6.36 -8.37 -18.64
C CYS A 59 -6.37 -9.91 -18.64
N GLY A 60 -7.42 -10.54 -19.17
CA GLY A 60 -7.56 -12.00 -19.20
C GLY A 60 -7.66 -12.65 -17.81
N TYR A 61 -8.16 -11.91 -16.80
CA TYR A 61 -8.40 -12.45 -15.47
C TYR A 61 -9.66 -13.32 -15.46
N VAL A 62 -9.55 -14.51 -14.89
CA VAL A 62 -10.67 -15.44 -14.71
C VAL A 62 -10.93 -15.61 -13.21
N PRO A 63 -12.13 -15.24 -12.71
CA PRO A 63 -12.46 -15.44 -11.30
C PRO A 63 -12.39 -16.90 -10.90
N ARG A 64 -11.73 -17.18 -9.78
CA ARG A 64 -11.54 -18.54 -9.27
C ARG A 64 -12.77 -19.05 -8.50
N LYS A 65 -13.41 -18.18 -7.71
CA LYS A 65 -14.52 -18.52 -6.81
C LYS A 65 -15.62 -17.45 -6.74
N SER A 66 -15.28 -16.17 -6.81
CA SER A 66 -16.20 -15.06 -6.55
C SER A 66 -16.04 -13.95 -7.59
N ALA A 67 -16.80 -14.06 -8.69
CA ALA A 67 -16.88 -13.01 -9.71
C ALA A 67 -17.31 -11.65 -9.12
N LYS A 68 -18.22 -11.64 -8.14
CA LYS A 68 -18.67 -10.42 -7.44
C LYS A 68 -17.54 -9.71 -6.68
N ARG A 69 -16.60 -10.46 -6.10
CA ARG A 69 -15.45 -9.87 -5.40
C ARG A 69 -14.33 -9.53 -6.38
N ALA A 70 -14.13 -10.34 -7.41
CA ALA A 70 -13.17 -10.08 -8.48
C ALA A 70 -13.48 -8.80 -9.26
N SER A 71 -14.76 -8.45 -9.43
CA SER A 71 -15.16 -7.28 -10.22
C SER A 71 -14.88 -5.92 -9.56
N ARG A 72 -14.32 -5.89 -8.33
CA ARG A 72 -14.03 -4.66 -7.60
C ARG A 72 -12.62 -4.57 -7.04
N ILE A 73 -12.18 -3.34 -6.80
CA ILE A 73 -10.94 -3.06 -6.09
C ILE A 73 -11.15 -3.18 -4.58
N GLU A 74 -10.19 -3.81 -3.93
CA GLU A 74 -10.02 -3.75 -2.48
C GLU A 74 -8.59 -3.24 -2.19
N TRP A 75 -8.46 -2.42 -1.15
CA TRP A 75 -7.16 -1.85 -0.78
C TRP A 75 -6.35 -2.90 -0.03
N GLU A 76 -5.25 -3.31 -0.65
CA GLU A 76 -4.34 -4.32 -0.15
C GLU A 76 -3.27 -3.71 0.75
N HIS A 77 -3.04 -4.34 1.89
CA HIS A 77 -1.89 -4.12 2.74
C HIS A 77 -0.77 -5.08 2.34
N ILE A 78 0.27 -4.64 1.62
CA ILE A 78 1.38 -5.50 1.16
C ILE A 78 1.98 -6.29 2.34
N VAL A 79 2.32 -5.59 3.42
CA VAL A 79 2.54 -6.17 4.75
C VAL A 79 1.16 -6.25 5.43
N PRO A 80 0.60 -7.45 5.65
CA PRO A 80 -0.78 -7.59 6.11
C PRO A 80 -1.00 -6.87 7.45
N ALA A 81 -2.21 -6.33 7.64
CA ALA A 81 -2.68 -5.81 8.92
C ALA A 81 -2.41 -6.77 10.09
N TRP A 82 -2.55 -8.09 9.85
CA TRP A 82 -2.21 -9.12 10.83
C TRP A 82 -0.72 -9.09 11.21
N GLN A 83 0.20 -8.98 10.25
CA GLN A 83 1.64 -8.92 10.53
C GLN A 83 2.02 -7.66 11.34
N ILE A 84 1.32 -6.56 11.10
CA ILE A 84 1.51 -5.29 11.83
C ILE A 84 1.07 -5.42 13.30
N GLY A 85 0.01 -6.20 13.57
CA GLY A 85 -0.72 -6.12 14.83
C GLY A 85 -0.80 -7.37 15.68
N HIS A 86 -0.64 -8.57 15.15
CA HIS A 86 -0.99 -9.81 15.87
C HIS A 86 -0.20 -10.07 17.15
N LEU A 87 0.97 -9.45 17.34
CA LEU A 87 1.74 -9.55 18.58
C LEU A 87 1.45 -8.43 19.58
N ARG A 88 0.59 -7.47 19.22
CA ARG A 88 0.25 -6.31 20.06
C ARG A 88 -0.85 -6.68 21.05
N GLN A 89 -0.80 -6.07 22.23
CA GLN A 89 -1.80 -6.26 23.28
C GLN A 89 -3.22 -5.96 22.80
N CYS A 90 -3.40 -4.86 22.05
CA CYS A 90 -4.70 -4.52 21.46
C CYS A 90 -5.30 -5.65 20.62
N TRP A 91 -4.47 -6.47 19.97
CA TRP A 91 -4.93 -7.55 19.11
C TRP A 91 -5.35 -8.75 19.93
N GLN A 92 -4.66 -9.03 21.03
CA GLN A 92 -5.05 -10.08 21.97
C GLN A 92 -6.39 -9.75 22.64
N GLU A 93 -6.64 -8.48 22.92
CA GLU A 93 -7.86 -8.01 23.61
C GLU A 93 -9.09 -7.85 22.71
N GLY A 94 -8.94 -7.86 21.38
CA GLY A 94 -10.10 -7.70 20.49
C GLY A 94 -9.78 -7.62 19.00
N GLY A 95 -8.64 -8.20 18.60
CA GLY A 95 -8.19 -8.28 17.22
C GLY A 95 -7.97 -6.92 16.55
N ARG A 96 -8.00 -6.95 15.21
CA ARG A 96 -7.82 -5.77 14.36
C ARG A 96 -8.72 -4.60 14.74
N LYS A 97 -10.00 -4.86 15.05
CA LYS A 97 -10.98 -3.81 15.38
C LYS A 97 -10.56 -3.04 16.62
N ASN A 98 -10.05 -3.73 17.63
CA ASN A 98 -9.57 -3.10 18.86
C ASN A 98 -8.29 -2.29 18.60
N CYS A 99 -7.33 -2.83 17.85
CA CYS A 99 -6.12 -2.09 17.46
C CYS A 99 -6.41 -0.84 16.63
N THR A 100 -7.29 -0.93 15.62
CA THR A 100 -7.71 0.22 14.81
C THR A 100 -8.34 1.32 15.66
N ARG A 101 -8.90 0.99 16.84
CA ARG A 101 -9.54 1.98 17.72
C ARG A 101 -8.61 2.55 18.78
N TYR A 102 -7.74 1.73 19.36
CA TYR A 102 -7.05 2.09 20.61
C TYR A 102 -5.52 2.00 20.56
N ASP A 103 -4.89 1.48 19.50
CA ASP A 103 -3.43 1.47 19.38
C ASP A 103 -2.97 2.51 18.34
N PRO A 104 -2.43 3.66 18.76
CA PRO A 104 -1.99 4.72 17.86
C PRO A 104 -0.87 4.30 16.90
N THR A 105 -0.02 3.35 17.32
CA THR A 105 1.06 2.85 16.46
C THR A 105 0.49 1.95 15.37
N TYR A 106 -0.44 1.07 15.73
CA TYR A 106 -1.16 0.25 14.77
C TYR A 106 -1.96 1.11 13.78
N GLN A 107 -2.67 2.13 14.25
CA GLN A 107 -3.42 3.08 13.39
C GLN A 107 -2.51 3.73 12.34
N LYS A 108 -1.35 4.24 12.76
CA LYS A 108 -0.35 4.83 11.86
C LYS A 108 0.22 3.83 10.86
N ALA A 109 0.43 2.57 11.25
CA ALA A 109 0.95 1.53 10.36
C ALA A 109 -0.11 1.04 9.37
N GLU A 110 -1.36 0.89 9.81
CA GLU A 110 -2.49 0.50 8.97
C GLU A 110 -2.86 1.59 7.95
N ALA A 111 -2.65 2.86 8.30
CA ALA A 111 -2.90 4.01 7.43
C ALA A 111 -1.71 4.39 6.53
N ASP A 112 -0.57 3.69 6.61
CA ASP A 112 0.61 4.03 5.83
C ASP A 112 0.41 3.73 4.34
N LEU A 113 0.38 4.78 3.53
CA LEU A 113 0.15 4.70 2.09
C LEU A 113 1.28 3.99 1.35
N HIS A 114 2.50 3.92 1.89
CA HIS A 114 3.58 3.13 1.28
C HIS A 114 3.24 1.64 1.26
N ASN A 115 2.39 1.19 2.18
CA ASN A 115 1.93 -0.19 2.31
C ASN A 115 0.59 -0.48 1.61
N LEU A 116 -0.05 0.53 1.01
CA LEU A 116 -1.37 0.40 0.38
C LEU A 116 -1.29 0.39 -1.15
N VAL A 117 -1.91 -0.61 -1.76
CA VAL A 117 -2.02 -0.78 -3.22
C VAL A 117 -3.45 -1.22 -3.61
N PRO A 118 -3.95 -0.86 -4.79
CA PRO A 118 -5.22 -1.39 -5.30
C PRO A 118 -5.04 -2.85 -5.71
N SER A 119 -5.97 -3.72 -5.35
CA SER A 119 -5.97 -5.15 -5.72
C SER A 119 -7.34 -5.58 -6.22
N ILE A 120 -7.38 -6.55 -7.14
CA ILE A 120 -8.60 -7.34 -7.36
C ILE A 120 -9.06 -7.92 -6.02
N GLY A 121 -10.33 -7.71 -5.67
CA GLY A 121 -10.84 -8.11 -4.36
C GLY A 121 -10.73 -9.61 -4.10
N GLU A 122 -10.96 -10.44 -5.12
CA GLU A 122 -10.79 -11.89 -4.98
C GLU A 122 -9.35 -12.27 -4.64
N VAL A 123 -8.36 -11.69 -5.33
CA VAL A 123 -6.93 -11.94 -5.06
C VAL A 123 -6.53 -11.45 -3.67
N ASN A 124 -6.97 -10.25 -3.26
CA ASN A 124 -6.79 -9.75 -1.89
C ASN A 124 -7.35 -10.74 -0.86
N GLY A 125 -8.52 -11.31 -1.16
CA GLY A 125 -9.17 -12.31 -0.34
C GLY A 125 -8.41 -13.61 -0.19
N ASP A 126 -8.03 -14.19 -1.33
CA ASP A 126 -7.30 -15.44 -1.39
C ASP A 126 -5.92 -15.29 -0.76
N ARG A 127 -5.26 -14.13 -0.95
CA ARG A 127 -3.97 -13.80 -0.32
C ARG A 127 -4.05 -13.77 1.20
N SER A 128 -5.17 -13.33 1.78
CA SER A 128 -5.38 -13.32 3.24
C SER A 128 -4.23 -12.63 4.00
N ASN A 129 -3.60 -13.31 4.96
CA ASN A 129 -2.38 -12.92 5.64
C ASN A 129 -1.18 -13.82 5.27
N PHE A 130 -1.24 -14.49 4.11
CA PHE A 130 -0.20 -15.42 3.68
C PHE A 130 1.10 -14.70 3.37
N SER A 131 2.21 -15.36 3.71
CA SER A 131 3.54 -14.85 3.40
C SER A 131 3.84 -14.98 1.91
N TYR A 132 4.73 -14.13 1.42
CA TYR A 132 5.22 -14.26 0.06
C TYR A 132 6.29 -15.34 -0.02
N GLY A 133 6.41 -15.98 -1.18
CA GLY A 133 7.43 -17.00 -1.40
C GLY A 133 7.43 -17.54 -2.81
N TRP A 134 8.47 -18.30 -3.12
CA TRP A 134 8.52 -19.10 -4.33
C TRP A 134 7.54 -20.27 -4.24
N LEU A 135 6.80 -20.49 -5.31
CA LEU A 135 5.91 -21.63 -5.49
C LEU A 135 6.25 -22.31 -6.83
N PRO A 136 5.99 -23.62 -6.98
CA PRO A 136 5.98 -24.25 -8.29
C PRO A 136 5.04 -23.46 -9.21
N VAL A 137 5.47 -23.18 -10.44
CA VAL A 137 4.64 -22.38 -11.37
C VAL A 137 3.39 -23.18 -11.72
N GLN A 138 2.24 -22.63 -11.32
CA GLN A 138 0.91 -23.09 -11.71
C GLN A 138 0.33 -22.15 -12.77
N SER A 139 -0.21 -22.71 -13.85
CA SER A 139 -0.91 -21.95 -14.88
C SER A 139 -2.41 -21.91 -14.60
N GLY A 140 -3.06 -20.78 -14.89
CA GLY A 140 -4.51 -20.69 -15.01
C GLY A 140 -5.31 -20.48 -13.72
N GLN A 141 -4.67 -20.38 -12.53
CA GLN A 141 -5.39 -20.16 -11.26
C GLN A 141 -6.33 -18.94 -11.30
N TYR A 142 -5.90 -17.88 -12.00
CA TYR A 142 -6.64 -16.64 -12.22
C TYR A 142 -6.62 -16.23 -13.71
N GLY A 143 -6.64 -17.20 -14.63
CA GLY A 143 -6.47 -16.94 -16.06
C GLY A 143 -5.04 -16.49 -16.40
N SER A 144 -4.90 -15.32 -17.02
CA SER A 144 -3.61 -14.76 -17.47
C SER A 144 -2.77 -14.12 -16.35
N CYS A 145 -3.33 -13.99 -15.14
CA CYS A 145 -2.62 -13.43 -14.01
C CYS A 145 -1.55 -14.40 -13.48
N LEU A 146 -0.29 -13.93 -13.41
CA LEU A 146 0.86 -14.72 -12.97
C LEU A 146 1.02 -14.80 -11.44
N THR A 147 0.21 -14.06 -10.67
CA THR A 147 0.18 -14.17 -9.21
C THR A 147 -0.51 -15.47 -8.83
N GLN A 148 0.07 -16.22 -7.90
CA GLN A 148 -0.41 -17.53 -7.49
C GLN A 148 -0.54 -17.61 -5.97
N VAL A 149 -1.54 -18.33 -5.50
CA VAL A 149 -1.83 -18.55 -4.08
C VAL A 149 -1.86 -20.06 -3.81
N ASP A 150 -0.96 -20.54 -2.95
CA ASP A 150 -1.03 -21.88 -2.39
C ASP A 150 -1.71 -21.82 -1.02
N PHE A 151 -2.99 -22.21 -0.98
CA PHE A 151 -3.79 -22.21 0.25
C PHE A 151 -3.31 -23.24 1.28
N LYS A 152 -2.71 -24.35 0.84
CA LYS A 152 -2.22 -25.40 1.72
C LYS A 152 -0.92 -24.96 2.39
N ALA A 153 0.00 -24.39 1.61
CA ALA A 153 1.26 -23.84 2.11
C ALA A 153 1.10 -22.47 2.78
N LYS A 154 -0.07 -21.81 2.62
CA LYS A 154 -0.33 -20.43 3.06
C LYS A 154 0.70 -19.45 2.51
N LYS A 155 0.97 -19.53 1.21
CA LYS A 155 1.97 -18.73 0.51
C LYS A 155 1.43 -18.10 -0.76
N VAL A 156 1.98 -16.95 -1.13
CA VAL A 156 1.70 -16.28 -2.40
C VAL A 156 2.98 -16.08 -3.20
N MET A 157 2.97 -16.50 -4.45
CA MET A 157 4.00 -16.15 -5.42
C MET A 157 3.46 -15.01 -6.32
N PRO A 158 3.89 -13.76 -6.11
CA PRO A 158 3.43 -12.64 -6.91
C PRO A 158 4.06 -12.67 -8.30
N ARG A 159 3.41 -11.99 -9.26
CA ARG A 159 3.98 -11.77 -10.60
C ARG A 159 5.36 -11.11 -10.52
N PRO A 160 6.30 -11.38 -11.44
CA PRO A 160 7.67 -10.87 -11.36
C PRO A 160 7.79 -9.35 -11.19
N SER A 161 6.97 -8.58 -11.91
CA SER A 161 7.09 -7.11 -11.97
C SER A 161 6.80 -6.36 -10.67
N ILE A 162 6.28 -7.03 -9.62
CA ILE A 162 6.00 -6.40 -8.32
C ILE A 162 6.84 -6.95 -7.17
N ARG A 163 7.68 -7.96 -7.40
CA ARG A 163 8.48 -8.63 -6.35
C ARG A 163 9.43 -7.66 -5.65
N GLY A 164 10.11 -6.80 -6.41
CA GLY A 164 11.00 -5.79 -5.86
C GLY A 164 10.26 -4.78 -4.97
N MET A 165 9.12 -4.27 -5.44
CA MET A 165 8.32 -3.34 -4.64
C MET A 165 7.81 -4.00 -3.35
N ILE A 166 7.38 -5.27 -3.41
CA ILE A 166 7.01 -6.02 -2.20
C ILE A 166 8.17 -6.04 -1.21
N ALA A 167 9.37 -6.42 -1.65
CA ALA A 167 10.55 -6.48 -0.79
C ALA A 167 10.84 -5.13 -0.12
N ARG A 168 10.88 -4.04 -0.90
CA ARG A 168 11.13 -2.68 -0.40
C ARG A 168 10.04 -2.18 0.54
N THR A 169 8.78 -2.54 0.31
CA THR A 169 7.70 -2.23 1.25
C THR A 169 7.84 -3.01 2.55
N TYR A 170 8.28 -4.28 2.53
CA TYR A 170 8.56 -5.03 3.76
C TYR A 170 9.72 -4.43 4.55
N PHE A 171 10.81 -4.05 3.89
CA PHE A 171 11.94 -3.39 4.56
C PHE A 171 11.54 -2.04 5.16
N TYR A 172 10.80 -1.23 4.41
CA TYR A 172 10.25 0.03 4.89
C TYR A 172 9.37 -0.16 6.12
N MET A 173 8.37 -1.04 6.06
CA MET A 173 7.44 -1.25 7.17
C MET A 173 8.16 -1.85 8.39
N SER A 174 9.12 -2.74 8.16
CA SER A 174 9.97 -3.32 9.22
C SER A 174 10.78 -2.24 9.93
N LYS A 175 11.48 -1.37 9.19
CA LYS A 175 12.25 -0.27 9.76
C LYS A 175 11.37 0.76 10.46
N GLN A 176 10.30 1.21 9.79
CA GLN A 176 9.45 2.30 10.24
C GLN A 176 8.63 1.95 11.50
N TYR A 177 8.21 0.68 11.63
CA TYR A 177 7.30 0.25 12.70
C TYR A 177 7.89 -0.86 13.59
N GLY A 178 9.19 -1.16 13.47
CA GLY A 178 9.87 -2.16 14.28
C GLY A 178 9.37 -3.59 14.08
N LEU A 179 8.83 -3.92 12.91
CA LEU A 179 8.30 -5.26 12.63
C LEU A 179 9.46 -6.24 12.41
N ARG A 180 9.44 -7.39 13.12
CA ARG A 180 10.47 -8.43 12.95
C ARG A 180 10.21 -9.20 11.66
N LEU A 181 11.25 -9.33 10.84
CA LEU A 181 11.28 -10.24 9.69
C LEU A 181 11.98 -11.52 10.10
N SER A 182 11.43 -12.67 9.70
CA SER A 182 12.12 -13.94 9.85
C SER A 182 13.40 -13.95 9.01
N LYS A 183 14.36 -14.81 9.34
CA LYS A 183 15.58 -14.97 8.53
C LYS A 183 15.25 -15.35 7.08
N GLN A 184 14.25 -16.22 6.90
CA GLN A 184 13.78 -16.66 5.59
C GLN A 184 13.16 -15.50 4.79
N ASP A 185 12.26 -14.72 5.39
CA ASP A 185 11.64 -13.58 4.71
C ASP A 185 12.67 -12.53 4.33
N ARG A 186 13.61 -12.23 5.24
CA ARG A 186 14.70 -11.29 4.98
C ARG A 186 15.52 -11.72 3.77
N GLN A 187 15.98 -12.97 3.73
CA GLN A 187 16.76 -13.50 2.60
C GLN A 187 15.96 -13.48 1.28
N LEU A 188 14.66 -13.81 1.33
CA LEU A 188 13.79 -13.74 0.16
C LEU A 188 13.68 -12.31 -0.37
N TYR A 189 13.41 -11.35 0.51
CA TYR A 189 13.23 -9.95 0.12
C TYR A 189 14.55 -9.30 -0.31
N GLU A 190 15.70 -9.68 0.28
CA GLU A 190 17.01 -9.23 -0.19
C GLU A 190 17.28 -9.73 -1.62
N ALA A 191 16.98 -11.00 -1.90
CA ALA A 191 17.09 -11.54 -3.25
C ALA A 191 16.14 -10.86 -4.23
N TRP A 192 14.89 -10.60 -3.85
CA TRP A 192 13.92 -9.91 -4.70
C TRP A 192 14.27 -8.45 -4.96
N ASP A 193 14.72 -7.71 -3.95
CA ASP A 193 15.12 -6.33 -4.11
C ASP A 193 16.29 -6.19 -5.09
N LYS A 194 17.29 -7.09 -4.98
CA LYS A 194 18.44 -7.16 -5.91
C LYS A 194 18.03 -7.58 -7.33
N THR A 195 17.14 -8.56 -7.45
CA THR A 195 16.77 -9.13 -8.76
C THR A 195 15.78 -8.25 -9.53
N TYR A 196 14.93 -7.51 -8.81
CA TYR A 196 13.86 -6.69 -9.37
C TYR A 196 14.06 -5.23 -8.97
N PRO A 197 14.93 -4.49 -9.71
CA PRO A 197 15.32 -3.13 -9.34
C PRO A 197 14.14 -2.16 -9.41
N VAL A 198 14.27 -1.04 -8.70
CA VAL A 198 13.28 0.04 -8.68
C VAL A 198 13.01 0.55 -10.09
N GLN A 199 11.72 0.61 -10.45
CA GLN A 199 11.24 1.11 -11.73
C GLN A 199 10.76 2.57 -11.62
N ASP A 200 10.62 3.26 -12.75
CA ASP A 200 10.21 4.68 -12.76
C ASP A 200 8.86 4.91 -12.09
N TRP A 201 7.89 4.04 -12.36
CA TRP A 201 6.56 4.15 -11.75
C TRP A 201 6.62 4.03 -10.22
N GLU A 202 7.56 3.24 -9.67
CA GLU A 202 7.72 3.07 -8.24
C GLU A 202 8.35 4.31 -7.60
N ARG A 203 9.32 4.95 -8.29
CA ARG A 203 9.87 6.26 -7.89
C ARG A 203 8.78 7.35 -7.90
N GLN A 204 8.00 7.41 -8.96
CA GLN A 204 6.87 8.35 -9.09
C GLN A 204 5.86 8.14 -7.95
N ARG A 205 5.46 6.89 -7.71
CA ARG A 205 4.60 6.54 -6.57
C ARG A 205 5.22 6.97 -5.25
N ASN A 206 6.51 6.68 -5.02
CA ASN A 206 7.19 7.05 -3.79
C ASN A 206 7.15 8.57 -3.56
N GLN A 207 7.40 9.36 -4.60
CA GLN A 207 7.27 10.82 -4.55
C GLN A 207 5.85 11.27 -4.20
N SER A 208 4.82 10.77 -4.92
CA SER A 208 3.43 11.16 -4.68
C SER A 208 2.95 10.76 -3.27
N VAL A 209 3.28 9.54 -2.84
CA VAL A 209 2.97 9.07 -1.49
C VAL A 209 3.72 9.91 -0.45
N ALA A 210 4.98 10.27 -0.70
CA ALA A 210 5.75 11.09 0.22
C ALA A 210 5.15 12.49 0.43
N CYS A 211 4.59 13.09 -0.61
CA CYS A 211 3.87 14.36 -0.46
C CYS A 211 2.65 14.28 0.46
N VAL A 212 2.00 13.12 0.54
CA VAL A 212 0.86 12.90 1.45
C VAL A 212 1.33 12.46 2.83
N MET A 213 2.34 11.59 2.91
CA MET A 213 2.82 11.00 4.16
C MET A 213 3.81 11.87 4.91
N GLY A 214 4.38 12.90 4.26
CA GLY A 214 5.48 13.70 4.76
C GLY A 214 6.84 12.97 4.81
N ARG A 215 6.94 11.77 4.23
CA ARG A 215 8.15 10.94 4.19
C ARG A 215 8.15 9.96 3.03
N GLY A 216 9.32 9.72 2.44
CA GLY A 216 9.52 8.69 1.41
C GLY A 216 9.84 7.31 1.98
N ASN A 217 9.69 6.29 1.14
CA ASN A 217 10.29 4.98 1.35
C ASN A 217 11.75 5.03 0.86
N GLU A 218 12.69 5.05 1.80
CA GLU A 218 14.14 5.12 1.53
C GLU A 218 14.67 3.94 0.71
N PHE A 219 14.01 2.77 0.76
CA PHE A 219 14.41 1.59 -0.01
C PHE A 219 14.07 1.74 -1.50
N VAL A 220 13.18 2.68 -1.86
CA VAL A 220 12.88 3.01 -3.27
C VAL A 220 13.82 4.08 -3.79
N GLY A 221 14.23 5.03 -2.94
CA GLY A 221 15.13 6.12 -3.30
C GLY A 221 14.70 7.48 -2.73
N PRO A 222 15.44 8.55 -3.07
CA PRO A 222 15.17 9.89 -2.55
C PRO A 222 13.84 10.46 -3.08
N VAL A 223 13.28 11.39 -2.31
CA VAL A 223 12.08 12.17 -2.66
C VAL A 223 12.35 13.65 -2.43
N ASN A 224 11.71 14.52 -3.21
CA ASN A 224 11.76 15.96 -3.04
C ASN A 224 10.47 16.44 -2.33
N LEU A 225 10.51 16.52 -1.00
CA LEU A 225 9.37 17.01 -0.22
C LEU A 225 9.06 18.50 -0.45
N LYS A 226 10.03 19.29 -0.93
CA LYS A 226 9.82 20.71 -1.27
C LYS A 226 9.01 20.88 -2.55
N ALA A 227 8.94 19.85 -3.39
CA ALA A 227 8.09 19.84 -4.58
C ALA A 227 6.63 19.43 -4.27
N CYS A 228 6.31 19.16 -3.01
CA CYS A 228 4.96 18.82 -2.59
C CYS A 228 4.17 20.11 -2.31
N GLY A 229 3.39 20.55 -3.30
CA GLY A 229 2.45 21.68 -3.22
C GLY A 229 1.06 21.23 -2.81
#